data_AF-A0A7C7QNJ4-F1
#
_entry.id   AF-A0A7C7QNJ4-F1
#
_cell.length_a   1.000
_cell.length_b   1.000
_cell.length_c   1.000
_cell.angle_alpha   90.00
_cell.angle_beta   90.00
_cell.angle_gamma   90.00
#
_symmetry.space_group_name_H-M   'P 1'
#
loop_
_entity.id
_entity.type
_entity.pdbx_description
1 polymer ?
#
loop_
_entity_poly.entity_id
_entity_poly.type
_entity_poly.pdbx_seq_one_letter_code
_entity_poly.pdbx_strand_id
1 'polypeptide(L)'
;MNSKERVLAAINHVEPDRVPVDLWALPPVTDRLRHHFGVEDDEAVWQALGVDLRSVWPAYVGPPLPTFDDGSWVDWWGIRKRMMGPFEEVVEPPLANAQTILRSRLTPGLTPAGSTTMTCA
;
A
#
# COMPACT_ATOMS: atom_id res chain seq x y z
N MET A 1 10.13 -18.49 22.09
CA MET A 1 9.01 -17.52 22.00
C MET A 1 8.21 -17.84 20.74
N ASN A 2 6.92 -17.57 20.69
CA ASN A 2 6.17 -17.60 19.41
C ASN A 2 6.40 -16.29 18.62
N SER A 3 5.96 -16.24 17.35
CA SER A 3 6.16 -15.05 16.50
C SER A 3 5.58 -13.76 17.09
N LYS A 4 4.39 -13.83 17.69
CA LYS A 4 3.76 -12.68 18.35
C LYS A 4 4.59 -12.18 19.53
N GLU A 5 5.00 -13.09 20.42
CA GLU A 5 5.85 -12.77 21.58
C GLU A 5 7.18 -12.17 21.14
N ARG A 6 7.81 -12.74 20.12
CA ARG A 6 9.09 -12.28 19.56
C ARG A 6 9.00 -10.84 19.04
N VAL A 7 7.97 -10.54 18.24
CA VAL A 7 7.74 -9.19 17.70
C VAL A 7 7.45 -8.20 18.82
N LEU A 8 6.60 -8.58 19.79
CA LEU A 8 6.28 -7.71 20.92
C LEU A 8 7.49 -7.45 21.82
N ALA A 9 8.36 -8.44 22.05
CA ALA A 9 9.61 -8.23 22.78
C ALA A 9 10.51 -7.20 22.07
N ALA A 10 10.70 -7.36 20.76
CA ALA A 10 11.50 -6.41 19.97
C ALA A 10 10.94 -4.98 19.99
N ILE A 11 9.62 -4.81 19.85
CA ILE A 11 8.94 -3.50 19.94
C ILE A 11 9.16 -2.86 21.32
N ASN A 12 9.18 -3.66 22.38
CA ASN A 12 9.42 -3.19 23.75
C ASN A 12 10.90 -3.06 24.11
N HIS A 13 11.81 -3.15 23.14
CA HIS A 13 13.26 -3.11 23.36
C HIS A 13 13.77 -4.18 24.34
N VAL A 14 13.10 -5.33 24.40
CA VAL A 14 13.54 -6.53 25.12
C VAL A 14 14.17 -7.49 24.12
N GLU A 15 15.32 -8.07 24.46
CA GLU A 15 16.03 -9.02 23.59
C GLU A 15 15.15 -10.28 23.32
N PRO A 16 14.74 -10.53 22.07
CA PRO A 16 13.96 -11.71 21.72
C PRO A 16 14.86 -12.96 21.55
N ASP A 17 14.24 -14.14 21.41
CA ASP A 17 14.96 -15.40 21.13
C ASP A 17 15.70 -15.42 19.78
N ARG A 18 15.25 -14.60 18.82
CA ARG A 18 15.96 -14.22 17.59
C ARG A 18 15.38 -12.92 17.04
N VAL A 19 16.10 -12.28 16.10
CA VAL A 19 15.57 -11.12 15.37
C VAL A 19 14.28 -11.49 14.63
N PRO A 20 13.16 -10.74 14.79
CA PRO A 20 11.95 -10.96 14.02
C PRO A 20 12.19 -10.72 12.52
N VAL A 21 11.54 -11.52 11.67
CA VAL A 21 11.70 -11.44 10.21
C VAL A 21 10.37 -11.10 9.54
N ASP A 22 10.41 -10.15 8.61
CA ASP A 22 9.35 -9.88 7.65
C ASP A 22 9.81 -10.26 6.23
N LEU A 23 8.87 -10.57 5.34
CA LEU A 23 9.14 -10.82 3.94
C LEU A 23 8.20 -10.00 3.06
N TRP A 24 8.78 -9.04 2.34
CA TRP A 24 8.13 -8.36 1.23
C TRP A 24 8.85 -8.69 -0.08
N ALA A 25 8.14 -9.30 -1.01
CA ALA A 25 8.69 -9.77 -2.26
C ALA A 25 7.73 -9.52 -3.44
N LEU A 26 8.31 -9.40 -4.64
CA LEU A 26 7.52 -9.34 -5.87
C LEU A 26 6.90 -10.71 -6.19
N PRO A 27 5.75 -10.76 -6.91
CA PRO A 27 5.09 -12.01 -7.26
C PRO A 27 6.00 -13.10 -7.87
N PRO A 28 6.93 -12.77 -8.80
CA PRO A 28 7.83 -13.79 -9.35
C PRO A 28 8.77 -14.44 -8.32
N VAL A 29 9.04 -13.76 -7.21
CA VAL A 29 9.88 -14.28 -6.12
C VAL A 29 9.06 -15.20 -5.23
N THR A 30 7.84 -14.81 -4.83
CA THR A 30 6.95 -15.67 -4.06
C THR A 30 6.57 -16.93 -4.84
N ASP A 31 6.36 -16.83 -6.16
CA ASP A 31 6.15 -18.00 -7.03
C ASP A 31 7.30 -19.01 -6.98
N ARG A 32 8.55 -18.52 -7.01
CA ARG A 32 9.73 -19.37 -6.89
C ARG A 32 9.86 -19.99 -5.52
N LEU A 33 9.52 -19.26 -4.46
CA LEU A 33 9.52 -19.78 -3.10
C LEU A 33 8.47 -20.88 -2.93
N ARG A 34 7.25 -20.69 -3.46
CA ARG A 34 6.21 -21.73 -3.48
C ARG A 34 6.69 -23.00 -4.17
N HIS A 35 7.29 -22.85 -5.35
CA HIS A 35 7.87 -23.98 -6.08
C HIS A 35 9.01 -24.66 -5.30
N HIS A 36 9.90 -23.88 -4.69
CA HIS A 36 11.04 -24.40 -3.92
C HIS A 36 10.60 -25.21 -2.70
N PHE A 37 9.59 -24.74 -1.97
CA PHE A 37 9.07 -25.42 -0.79
C PHE A 37 7.99 -26.47 -1.11
N GLY A 38 7.49 -26.52 -2.35
CA GLY A 38 6.44 -27.46 -2.75
C GLY A 38 5.09 -27.18 -2.11
N VAL A 39 4.74 -25.90 -1.94
CA VAL A 39 3.51 -25.45 -1.26
C VAL A 39 2.61 -24.64 -2.20
N GLU A 40 1.31 -24.62 -1.90
CA GLU A 40 0.30 -24.03 -2.80
C GLU A 40 0.07 -22.53 -2.57
N ASP A 41 0.23 -22.06 -1.33
CA ASP A 41 -0.06 -20.68 -0.93
C ASP A 41 1.12 -19.98 -0.24
N ASP A 42 0.99 -18.66 -0.15
CA ASP A 42 2.03 -17.80 0.46
C ASP A 42 2.12 -18.00 1.97
N GLU A 43 1.04 -18.41 2.64
CA GLU A 43 1.04 -18.67 4.09
C GLU A 43 1.96 -19.84 4.44
N ALA A 44 1.90 -20.92 3.68
CA ALA A 44 2.80 -22.05 3.83
C ALA A 44 4.27 -21.66 3.58
N VAL A 45 4.55 -20.75 2.63
CA VAL A 45 5.90 -20.20 2.42
C VAL A 45 6.35 -19.40 3.64
N TRP A 46 5.50 -18.53 4.17
CA TRP A 46 5.82 -17.73 5.34
C TRP A 46 6.07 -18.60 6.58
N GLN A 47 5.33 -19.69 6.75
CA GLN A 47 5.57 -20.68 7.80
C GLN A 47 6.91 -21.39 7.61
N ALA A 48 7.21 -21.85 6.38
CA ALA A 48 8.47 -22.52 6.07
C ALA A 48 9.70 -21.62 6.31
N LEU A 49 9.58 -20.32 6.02
CA LEU A 49 10.62 -19.33 6.25
C LEU A 49 10.65 -18.78 7.69
N GLY A 50 9.65 -19.10 8.52
CA GLY A 50 9.53 -18.56 9.87
C GLY A 50 9.29 -17.04 9.91
N VAL A 51 8.57 -16.50 8.92
CA VAL A 51 8.19 -15.08 8.86
C VAL A 51 7.24 -14.76 10.00
N ASP A 52 7.58 -13.73 10.78
CA ASP A 52 6.89 -13.40 12.03
C ASP A 52 5.71 -12.44 11.85
N LEU A 53 5.68 -11.72 10.73
CA LEU A 53 4.67 -10.71 10.43
C LEU A 53 3.77 -11.14 9.26
N ARG A 54 2.55 -10.59 9.25
CA ARG A 54 1.60 -10.71 8.14
C ARG A 54 1.05 -9.33 7.81
N SER A 55 1.06 -8.98 6.53
CA SER A 55 0.42 -7.76 6.06
C SER A 55 -1.07 -7.99 5.87
N VAL A 56 -1.89 -7.11 6.45
CA VAL A 56 -3.33 -7.11 6.24
C VAL A 56 -3.69 -5.81 5.51
N TRP A 57 -4.29 -5.95 4.33
CA TRP A 57 -4.75 -4.83 3.52
C TRP A 57 -6.28 -4.80 3.51
N PRO A 58 -6.91 -3.78 4.11
CA PRO A 58 -8.37 -3.68 4.07
C PRO A 58 -8.84 -3.37 2.65
N ALA A 59 -10.01 -3.90 2.28
CA ALA A 59 -10.67 -3.51 1.05
C ALA A 59 -11.09 -2.03 1.12
N TYR A 60 -10.88 -1.29 0.04
CA TYR A 60 -11.37 0.07 -0.08
C TYR A 60 -12.90 0.05 -0.25
N VAL A 61 -13.62 0.71 0.68
CA VAL A 61 -15.10 0.78 0.71
C VAL A 61 -15.63 2.22 0.51
N GLY A 62 -14.79 3.11 -0.03
CA GLY A 62 -15.16 4.50 -0.30
C GLY A 62 -15.82 4.70 -1.67
N PRO A 63 -16.05 5.96 -2.09
CA PRO A 63 -16.58 6.29 -3.40
C PRO A 63 -15.71 5.75 -4.54
N PRO A 64 -16.27 5.47 -5.73
CA PRO A 64 -15.48 5.01 -6.88
C PRO A 64 -14.29 5.93 -7.17
N LEU A 65 -13.10 5.33 -7.33
CA LEU A 65 -11.87 6.05 -7.61
C LEU A 65 -11.77 6.37 -9.12
N PRO A 66 -11.31 7.58 -9.51
CA PRO A 66 -11.15 7.94 -10.91
C PRO A 66 -10.17 7.04 -11.67
N THR A 67 -10.54 6.71 -12.92
CA THR A 67 -9.70 6.02 -13.90
C THR A 67 -9.67 6.82 -15.20
N PHE A 68 -8.62 6.68 -16.00
CA PHE A 68 -8.40 7.46 -17.22
C PHE A 68 -8.10 6.57 -18.43
N ASP A 69 -8.30 7.12 -19.63
CA ASP A 69 -8.13 6.39 -20.91
C ASP A 69 -6.71 5.86 -21.17
N ASP A 70 -5.70 6.44 -20.52
CA ASP A 70 -4.30 6.01 -20.60
C ASP A 70 -3.95 4.84 -19.66
N GLY A 71 -4.96 4.25 -19.02
CA GLY A 71 -4.83 3.17 -18.04
C GLY A 71 -4.31 3.61 -16.68
N SER A 72 -4.18 4.92 -16.43
CA SER A 72 -3.87 5.45 -15.10
C SER A 72 -5.13 5.53 -14.22
N TRP A 73 -4.93 5.57 -12.90
CA TRP A 73 -5.97 5.72 -11.90
C TRP A 73 -5.51 6.62 -10.76
N VAL A 74 -6.45 7.08 -9.94
CA VAL A 74 -6.15 7.84 -8.71
C VAL A 74 -6.35 6.92 -7.51
N ASP A 75 -5.37 6.85 -6.60
CA ASP A 75 -5.55 6.14 -5.34
C ASP A 75 -6.36 6.96 -4.32
N TRP A 76 -6.68 6.36 -3.17
CA TRP A 76 -7.44 7.04 -2.12
C TRP A 76 -6.70 8.24 -1.47
N TRP A 77 -5.41 8.44 -1.78
CA TRP A 77 -4.63 9.60 -1.38
C TRP A 77 -4.68 10.74 -2.42
N GLY A 78 -5.36 10.55 -3.55
CA GLY A 78 -5.40 11.54 -4.63
C GLY A 78 -4.19 11.48 -5.57
N ILE A 79 -3.40 10.39 -5.53
CA ILE A 79 -2.17 10.25 -6.31
C ILE A 79 -2.47 9.51 -7.61
N ARG A 80 -2.16 10.13 -8.76
CA ARG A 80 -2.33 9.51 -10.07
C ARG A 80 -1.18 8.54 -10.36
N LYS A 81 -1.54 7.26 -10.54
CA LYS A 81 -0.61 6.14 -10.76
C LYS A 81 -0.95 5.37 -12.02
N ARG A 82 0.02 4.64 -12.55
CA ARG A 82 -0.16 3.67 -13.63
C ARG A 82 0.79 2.49 -13.43
N MET A 83 0.40 1.32 -13.90
CA MET A 83 1.30 0.18 -13.96
C MET A 83 2.40 0.41 -15.01
N MET A 84 3.66 0.30 -14.60
CA MET A 84 4.81 0.22 -15.49
C MET A 84 5.57 -1.08 -15.19
N GLY A 85 5.34 -2.11 -16.01
CA GLY A 85 5.79 -3.47 -15.68
C GLY A 85 5.09 -3.96 -14.40
N PRO A 86 5.82 -4.50 -13.42
CA PRO A 86 5.24 -4.99 -12.17
C PRO A 86 5.03 -3.90 -11.10
N PHE A 87 5.34 -2.64 -11.41
CA PHE A 87 5.33 -1.54 -10.42
C PHE A 87 4.19 -0.56 -10.66
N GLU A 88 3.58 -0.10 -9.57
CA GLU A 88 2.73 1.09 -9.56
C GLU A 88 3.61 2.33 -9.52
N GLU A 89 3.52 3.15 -10.55
CA GLU A 89 4.38 4.32 -10.68
C GLU A 89 3.55 5.60 -10.74
N VAL A 90 4.07 6.65 -10.08
CA VAL A 90 3.40 7.96 -10.04
C VAL A 90 3.58 8.64 -11.38
N VAL A 91 2.47 8.94 -12.05
CA VAL A 91 2.46 9.56 -13.39
C VAL A 91 2.49 11.09 -13.28
N GLU A 92 1.86 11.62 -12.24
CA GLU A 92 1.78 13.06 -11.99
C GLU A 92 2.26 13.35 -10.57
N PRO A 93 3.56 13.64 -10.37
CA PRO A 93 4.11 13.84 -9.03
C PRO A 93 3.50 15.11 -8.41
N PRO A 94 2.74 15.00 -7.31
CA PRO A 94 1.96 16.13 -6.76
C PRO A 94 2.84 17.26 -6.23
N LEU A 95 4.12 16.99 -5.99
CA LEU A 95 5.09 17.94 -5.46
C LEU A 95 6.14 18.37 -6.49
N ALA A 96 5.99 18.02 -7.78
CA ALA A 96 7.00 18.32 -8.81
C ALA A 96 7.39 19.81 -8.86
N ASN A 97 6.46 20.71 -8.57
CA ASN A 97 6.66 22.16 -8.59
C ASN A 97 6.64 22.81 -7.19
N ALA A 98 6.72 22.01 -6.12
CA ALA A 98 6.69 22.54 -4.76
C ALA A 98 7.99 23.30 -4.45
N GLN A 99 7.89 24.62 -4.19
CA GLN A 99 9.04 25.49 -3.86
C GLN A 99 9.25 25.68 -2.35
N THR A 100 8.34 25.17 -1.53
CA THR A 100 8.37 25.33 -0.09
C THR A 100 7.50 24.25 0.57
N ILE A 101 7.87 23.85 1.79
CA ILE A 101 7.13 22.84 2.59
C ILE A 101 5.74 23.31 3.06
N LEU A 102 5.39 24.59 2.87
CA LEU A 102 4.06 25.12 3.20
C LEU A 102 3.02 24.64 2.17
N ARG A 103 2.20 23.68 2.63
CA ARG A 103 0.88 23.26 2.12
C ARG A 103 0.72 23.31 0.60
N SER A 104 1.16 22.26 -0.09
CA SER A 104 0.42 21.82 -1.26
C SER A 104 -0.94 21.31 -0.76
N ARG A 105 -2.03 21.94 -1.23
CA ARG A 105 -3.35 21.34 -1.07
C ARG A 105 -3.34 20.13 -1.99
N LEU A 106 -3.22 18.92 -1.42
CA LEU A 106 -3.52 17.69 -2.16
C LEU A 106 -4.84 17.91 -2.90
N THR A 107 -4.81 17.61 -4.19
CA THR A 107 -5.79 17.99 -5.23
C THR A 107 -7.24 17.99 -4.72
N PRO A 108 -7.99 19.10 -4.85
CA PRO A 108 -9.42 19.11 -4.59
C PRO A 108 -10.16 18.41 -5.75
N GLY A 109 -10.17 17.08 -5.73
CA GLY A 109 -10.93 16.23 -6.67
C GLY A 109 -12.25 15.72 -6.10
N LEU A 110 -12.54 15.96 -4.82
CA LEU A 110 -13.84 15.69 -4.18
C LEU A 110 -14.57 17.01 -3.93
N THR A 111 -14.98 17.68 -5.00
CA THR A 111 -16.11 18.63 -4.93
C THR A 111 -17.39 17.88 -5.32
N PRO A 112 -18.43 17.84 -4.47
CA PRO A 112 -19.72 17.37 -4.91
C PRO A 112 -20.25 18.34 -5.96
N ALA A 113 -20.63 17.81 -7.13
CA ALA A 113 -21.35 18.57 -8.14
C ALA A 113 -22.64 19.12 -7.52
N GLY A 114 -22.79 20.44 -7.51
CA GLY A 114 -24.01 21.08 -6.99
C GLY A 114 -23.84 22.55 -6.65
N SER A 115 -23.41 23.38 -7.60
CA SER A 115 -23.57 24.84 -7.49
C SER A 115 -24.98 25.21 -7.95
N THR A 116 -25.97 25.13 -7.07
CA THR A 116 -27.23 25.85 -7.26
C THR A 116 -27.07 27.24 -6.65
N THR A 117 -26.90 28.22 -7.52
CA THR A 117 -27.03 29.65 -7.21
C THR A 117 -28.40 29.92 -6.58
N MET A 118 -28.42 30.27 -5.30
CA MET A 118 -29.58 30.89 -4.64
C MET A 118 -29.30 32.39 -4.56
N THR A 119 -29.86 33.14 -5.51
CA THR A 119 -29.91 34.60 -5.48
C THR A 119 -30.98 35.00 -4.48
N CYS A 120 -30.58 35.75 -3.44
CA CYS A 120 -31.53 36.42 -2.54
C CYS A 120 -32.36 37.43 -3.32
N ALA A 121 -33.68 37.38 -3.11
CA ALA A 121 -34.62 38.47 -3.27
C ALA A 121 -35.52 38.49 -2.03
#